data_AF-A0A6I5I2K5-F1
#
_entry.id   AF-A0A6I5I2K5-F1
#
_cell.length_a   1.000
_cell.length_b   1.000
_cell.length_c   1.000
_cell.angle_alpha   90.00
_cell.angle_beta   90.00
_cell.angle_gamma   90.00
#
_symmetry.space_group_name_H-M   'P 1'
#
loop_
_entity.id
_entity.type
_entity.pdbx_description
1 polymer ?
#
loop_
_entity_poly.entity_id
_entity_poly.type
_entity_poly.pdbx_seq_one_letter_code
_entity_poly.pdbx_strand_id
1 'polypeptide(L)'
;MTEHDDDATEFTSAVERAKQYEAMASRYVRKALAGEAGAAQMAQTFASLAAAARMERLDWRMRVLGDQLGDAKKAMDGLRRKLPER
;
A
#
# COMPACT_ATOMS: atom_id res chain seq x y z
N MET A 1 6.52 11.88 -18.59
CA MET A 1 5.50 12.09 -17.54
C MET A 1 4.36 11.15 -17.88
N THR A 2 3.74 10.48 -16.91
CA THR A 2 2.57 9.55 -17.04
C THR A 2 2.82 8.04 -16.94
N GLU A 3 3.68 7.58 -16.03
CA GLU A 3 3.49 6.24 -15.42
C GLU A 3 3.45 6.38 -13.89
N HIS A 4 4.32 7.21 -13.32
CA HIS A 4 4.34 7.47 -11.87
C HIS A 4 3.14 8.27 -11.33
N ASP A 5 2.48 9.09 -12.16
CA ASP A 5 1.34 9.91 -11.71
C ASP A 5 0.04 9.10 -11.60
N ASP A 6 -0.15 8.12 -12.47
CA ASP A 6 -1.30 7.21 -12.43
C ASP A 6 -1.18 6.26 -11.22
N ASP A 7 0.01 5.71 -10.99
CA ASP A 7 0.34 4.90 -9.80
C ASP A 7 0.17 5.67 -8.49
N ALA A 8 0.53 6.95 -8.45
CA ALA A 8 0.37 7.79 -7.26
C ALA A 8 -1.12 8.05 -6.93
N THR A 9 -1.96 8.08 -7.96
CA THR A 9 -3.42 8.23 -7.83
C THR A 9 -4.06 6.93 -7.32
N GLU A 10 -3.65 5.77 -7.84
CA GLU A 10 -4.07 4.45 -7.32
C GLU A 10 -3.61 4.22 -5.87
N PHE A 11 -2.42 4.71 -5.51
CA PHE A 11 -1.90 4.67 -4.13
C PHE A 11 -2.75 5.47 -3.15
N THR A 12 -3.08 6.72 -3.50
CA THR A 12 -3.89 7.59 -2.64
C THR A 12 -5.25 6.93 -2.39
N SER A 13 -5.80 6.30 -3.43
CA SER A 13 -7.01 5.47 -3.36
C SER A 13 -6.87 4.27 -2.41
N ALA A 14 -5.75 3.53 -2.41
CA ALA A 14 -5.56 2.39 -1.52
C ALA A 14 -5.52 2.79 -0.02
N VAL A 15 -4.87 3.91 0.31
CA VAL A 15 -4.84 4.44 1.69
C VAL A 15 -6.22 4.89 2.15
N GLU A 16 -6.96 5.58 1.28
CA GLU A 16 -8.31 6.04 1.57
C GLU A 16 -9.29 4.88 1.74
N ARG A 17 -9.24 3.89 0.84
CA ARG A 17 -10.02 2.64 0.98
C ARG A 17 -9.73 1.93 2.29
N ALA A 18 -8.45 1.80 2.68
CA ALA A 18 -8.09 1.18 3.96
C ALA A 18 -8.74 1.91 5.15
N LYS A 19 -8.67 3.25 5.19
CA LYS A 19 -9.32 4.06 6.25
C LYS A 19 -10.83 3.90 6.28
N GLN A 20 -11.47 3.86 5.11
CA GLN A 20 -12.91 3.66 5.00
C GLN A 20 -13.33 2.30 5.54
N TYR A 21 -12.60 1.23 5.20
CA TYR A 21 -12.87 -0.10 5.71
C TYR A 21 -12.64 -0.20 7.22
N GLU A 22 -11.62 0.46 7.79
CA GLU A 22 -11.43 0.52 9.24
C GLU A 22 -12.57 1.24 9.96
N ALA A 23 -13.07 2.34 9.39
CA ALA A 23 -14.22 3.04 9.94
C ALA A 23 -15.47 2.14 9.93
N MET A 24 -15.67 1.37 8.86
CA MET A 24 -16.76 0.40 8.76
C MET A 24 -16.61 -0.74 9.76
N ALA A 25 -15.40 -1.32 9.88
CA ALA A 25 -15.10 -2.35 10.88
C ALA A 25 -15.43 -1.84 12.28
N SER A 26 -14.98 -0.64 12.62
CA SER A 26 -15.25 -0.01 13.92
C SER A 26 -16.74 0.21 14.19
N ARG A 27 -17.53 0.58 13.17
CA ARG A 27 -18.98 0.70 13.29
C ARG A 27 -19.65 -0.65 13.57
N TYR A 28 -19.23 -1.69 12.86
CA TYR A 28 -19.78 -3.04 13.07
C TYR A 28 -19.34 -3.66 14.40
N VAL A 29 -18.14 -3.35 14.91
CA VAL A 29 -17.75 -3.72 16.27
C VAL A 29 -18.73 -3.13 17.29
N ARG A 30 -19.07 -1.84 17.17
CA ARG A 30 -20.05 -1.20 18.07
C ARG A 30 -21.42 -1.87 18.01
N LYS A 31 -21.86 -2.24 16.81
CA LYS A 31 -23.11 -2.99 16.58
C LYS A 31 -23.08 -4.39 17.18
N ALA A 32 -21.96 -5.11 17.05
CA ALA A 32 -21.77 -6.42 17.66
C ALA A 32 -21.80 -6.35 19.18
N LEU A 33 -21.19 -5.31 19.77
CA LEU A 33 -21.25 -5.05 21.21
C LEU A 33 -22.66 -4.71 21.70
N ALA A 34 -23.51 -4.15 20.83
CA ALA A 34 -24.93 -3.93 21.09
C ALA A 34 -25.81 -5.18 20.87
N GLY A 35 -25.22 -6.33 20.51
CA GLY A 35 -25.93 -7.59 20.28
C GLY A 35 -26.54 -7.74 18.88
N GLU A 36 -26.18 -6.90 17.92
CA GLU A 36 -26.67 -7.03 16.53
C GLU A 36 -26.11 -8.31 15.88
N ALA A 37 -27.01 -9.23 15.52
CA ALA A 37 -26.66 -10.49 14.90
C ALA A 37 -25.90 -10.27 13.57
N GLY A 38 -24.81 -11.00 13.36
CA GLY A 38 -23.99 -10.89 12.15
C GLY A 38 -23.05 -9.68 12.10
N ALA A 39 -23.14 -8.74 13.04
CA ALA A 39 -22.25 -7.57 13.05
C ALA A 39 -20.79 -7.94 13.32
N ALA A 40 -20.52 -8.99 14.11
CA ALA A 40 -19.16 -9.49 14.33
C ALA A 40 -18.50 -10.00 13.05
N GLN A 41 -19.26 -10.72 12.21
CA GLN A 41 -18.79 -11.21 10.93
C GLN A 41 -18.48 -10.05 9.98
N MET A 42 -19.38 -9.05 9.90
CA MET A 42 -19.15 -7.85 9.10
C MET A 42 -17.92 -7.08 9.57
N ALA A 43 -17.73 -6.91 10.88
CA ALA A 43 -16.55 -6.26 11.44
C ALA A 43 -15.26 -6.96 10.99
N GLN A 44 -15.24 -8.29 11.05
CA GLN A 44 -14.10 -9.09 10.60
C GLN A 44 -13.86 -8.94 9.09
N THR A 45 -14.91 -8.97 8.26
CA THR A 45 -14.79 -8.77 6.81
C THR A 45 -14.16 -7.41 6.49
N PHE A 46 -14.64 -6.33 7.09
CA PHE A 46 -14.08 -4.99 6.85
C PHE A 46 -12.67 -4.85 7.39
N ALA A 47 -12.33 -5.49 8.51
CA ALA A 47 -10.95 -5.53 9.00
C ALA A 47 -10.01 -6.24 8.01
N SER A 48 -10.44 -7.36 7.41
CA SER A 48 -9.68 -8.06 6.38
C SER A 48 -9.49 -7.21 5.12
N LEU A 49 -10.52 -6.48 4.68
CA LEU A 49 -10.41 -5.56 3.54
C LEU A 49 -9.45 -4.40 3.82
N ALA A 50 -9.46 -3.84 5.03
CA ALA A 50 -8.51 -2.82 5.45
C ALA A 50 -7.06 -3.34 5.46
N ALA A 51 -6.85 -4.59 5.87
CA ALA A 51 -5.54 -5.23 5.84
C ALA A 51 -5.06 -5.45 4.40
N ALA A 52 -5.93 -5.95 3.51
CA ALA A 52 -5.61 -6.17 2.11
C ALA A 52 -5.21 -4.86 1.39
N ALA A 53 -5.95 -3.78 1.58
CA ALA A 53 -5.61 -2.48 1.00
C ALA A 53 -4.26 -1.91 1.52
N ARG A 54 -3.88 -2.23 2.76
CA ARG A 54 -2.53 -1.90 3.27
C ARG A 54 -1.43 -2.77 2.67
N MET A 55 -1.72 -4.04 2.42
CA MET A 55 -0.77 -4.93 1.74
C MET A 55 -0.54 -4.50 0.30
N GLU A 56 -1.59 -4.09 -0.41
CA GLU A 56 -1.50 -3.49 -1.77
C GLU A 56 -0.55 -2.29 -1.78
N ARG A 57 -0.67 -1.39 -0.77
CA ARG A 57 0.26 -0.27 -0.59
C ARG A 57 1.71 -0.72 -0.36
N LEU A 58 1.92 -1.75 0.46
CA LEU A 58 3.27 -2.24 0.76
C LEU A 58 3.91 -2.87 -0.47
N ASP A 59 3.15 -3.65 -1.23
CA ASP A 59 3.61 -4.26 -2.48
C ASP A 59 4.07 -3.19 -3.48
N TRP A 60 3.24 -2.16 -3.69
CA TRP A 60 3.61 -1.02 -4.53
C TRP A 60 4.90 -0.33 -4.05
N ARG A 61 5.01 -0.06 -2.74
CA ARG A 61 6.20 0.60 -2.18
C ARG A 61 7.46 -0.24 -2.40
N MET A 62 7.36 -1.55 -2.34
CA MET A 62 8.47 -2.46 -2.63
C MET A 62 8.89 -2.40 -4.10
N ARG A 63 7.94 -2.29 -5.04
CA ARG A 63 8.25 -2.11 -6.48
C ARG A 63 9.01 -0.81 -6.72
N VAL A 64 8.50 0.32 -6.23
CA VAL A 64 9.14 1.63 -6.39
C VAL A 64 10.55 1.66 -5.79
N LEU A 65 10.74 1.08 -4.61
CA LEU A 65 12.07 0.98 -4.00
C LEU A 65 13.00 0.08 -4.83
N GLY A 66 12.47 -0.98 -5.44
CA GLY A 66 13.21 -1.84 -6.37
C GLY A 66 13.69 -1.08 -7.62
N ASP A 67 12.82 -0.27 -8.22
CA ASP A 67 13.15 0.54 -9.39
C ASP A 67 14.23 1.59 -9.06
N GLN A 68 14.04 2.31 -7.95
CA GLN A 68 15.02 3.28 -7.44
C GLN A 68 16.38 2.63 -7.16
N LEU A 69 16.40 1.43 -6.59
CA LEU A 69 17.63 0.67 -6.36
C LEU A 69 18.29 0.27 -7.69
N GLY A 70 17.50 -0.13 -8.69
CA GLY A 70 17.97 -0.46 -10.03
C GLY A 70 18.64 0.74 -10.70
N ASP A 71 18.05 1.92 -10.59
CA ASP A 71 18.60 3.15 -11.17
C ASP A 71 19.84 3.64 -10.42
N ALA A 72 19.86 3.55 -9.10
CA ALA A 72 21.06 3.81 -8.31
C ALA A 72 22.22 2.90 -8.71
N LYS A 73 21.96 1.61 -8.94
CA LYS A 73 22.96 0.66 -9.43
C LYS A 73 23.50 1.04 -10.80
N LYS A 74 22.63 1.38 -11.76
CA LYS A 74 23.05 1.84 -13.11
C LYS A 74 23.94 3.08 -13.02
N ALA A 75 23.58 4.03 -12.16
CA ALA A 75 24.36 5.25 -11.95
C ALA A 75 25.76 4.94 -11.40
N MET A 76 25.85 4.05 -10.39
CA MET A 76 27.14 3.60 -9.84
C MET A 76 27.98 2.85 -10.87
N ASP A 77 27.38 1.94 -11.65
CA ASP A 77 28.08 1.23 -12.71
C ASP A 77 28.60 2.19 -13.79
N GLY A 78 27.83 3.22 -14.11
CA GLY A 78 28.25 4.29 -15.03
C GLY A 78 29.41 5.12 -14.50
N LEU A 79 29.41 5.45 -13.20
CA LEU A 79 30.53 6.14 -12.55
C LEU A 79 31.79 5.27 -12.52
N ARG A 80 31.65 3.98 -12.17
CA ARG A 80 32.76 3.02 -12.14
C ARG A 80 33.44 2.91 -13.50
N ARG A 81 32.67 2.83 -14.59
CA ARG A 81 33.22 2.76 -15.96
C ARG A 81 33.95 4.03 -16.39
N LYS A 82 33.62 5.18 -15.80
CA LYS A 82 34.23 6.48 -16.12
C LYS A 82 35.45 6.79 -15.28
N LEU A 83 35.67 6.07 -14.18
CA LEU A 83 36.87 6.18 -13.37
C LEU A 83 38.00 5.36 -14.02
N PRO A 84 39.17 5.94 -14.29
CA PRO A 84 40.30 5.19 -14.79
C PRO A 84 40.73 4.15 -13.74
N GLU A 85 40.98 2.92 -14.18
CA GLU A 85 41.61 1.89 -13.34
C GLU A 85 42.95 2.45 -12.86
N ARG A 86 43.07 2.62 -11.54
CA ARG A 86 44.31 3.02 -10.87
C ARG A 86 45.14 1.79 -10.57
#